data_AF-A0A941B9H9-F1
#
_entry.id   AF-A0A941B9H9-F1
#
_cell.length_a   1.000
_cell.length_b   1.000
_cell.length_c   1.000
_cell.angle_alpha   90.00
_cell.angle_beta   90.00
_cell.angle_gamma   90.00
#
_symmetry.space_group_name_H-M   'P 1'
#
loop_
_entity.id
_entity.type
_entity.pdbx_description
1 polymer ?
#
loop_
_entity_poly.entity_id
_entity_poly.type
_entity_poly.pdbx_seq_one_letter_code
_entity_poly.pdbx_strand_id
1 'polypeptide(L)'
;MTNTPVPVGFEPVKYAVSALPVWHLDYAAYVIRVMVRPLGRWVIFHAGPQGGHGGRYLTANGTWSRDEHLFGLEEARALAMDAALTVSVHGRTVAEVIAADKPAVVR
;
A
#
# COMPACT_ATOMS: atom_id res chain seq x y z
N MET A 1 -22.18 14.06 28.24
CA MET A 1 -22.02 13.18 27.07
C MET A 1 -20.58 12.70 27.06
N THR A 2 -20.36 11.42 27.38
CA THR A 2 -19.04 10.80 27.42
C THR A 2 -18.64 10.43 26.00
N ASN A 3 -17.62 11.10 25.44
CA ASN A 3 -16.94 10.67 24.22
C ASN A 3 -16.17 9.39 24.56
N THR A 4 -16.71 8.23 24.18
CA THR A 4 -15.95 6.99 24.19
C THR A 4 -14.92 7.08 23.08
N PRO A 5 -13.60 7.02 23.35
CA PRO A 5 -12.61 6.94 22.30
C PRO A 5 -12.82 5.62 21.56
N VAL A 6 -13.11 5.70 20.26
CA VAL A 6 -13.09 4.52 19.39
C VAL A 6 -11.65 4.00 19.40
N PRO A 7 -11.40 2.73 19.73
CA PRO A 7 -10.05 2.18 19.66
C PRO A 7 -9.56 2.33 18.21
N VAL A 8 -8.46 3.06 18.01
CA VAL A 8 -7.71 3.08 16.73
C VAL A 8 -6.97 1.74 16.64
N GLY A 9 -7.72 0.67 16.42
CA GLY A 9 -7.19 -0.67 16.18
C GLY A 9 -7.24 -0.93 14.69
N PHE A 10 -6.09 -1.12 14.06
CA PHE A 10 -5.95 -1.54 12.67
C PHE A 10 -6.99 -2.61 12.30
N GLU A 11 -7.98 -2.22 11.47
CA GLU A 11 -8.96 -3.11 10.87
C GLU A 11 -8.29 -4.19 9.98
N PRO A 12 -8.97 -5.32 9.72
CA PRO A 12 -8.33 -6.52 9.20
C PRO A 12 -7.82 -6.32 7.78
N VAL A 13 -6.49 -6.23 7.67
CA VAL A 13 -5.76 -6.46 6.42
C VAL A 13 -6.07 -7.88 5.98
N LYS A 14 -6.68 -8.03 4.80
CA LYS A 14 -6.93 -9.35 4.22
C LYS A 14 -5.70 -9.89 3.52
N TYR A 15 -4.97 -9.01 2.82
CA TYR A 15 -3.67 -9.35 2.25
C TYR A 15 -2.83 -8.11 1.97
N ALA A 16 -1.53 -8.36 1.77
CA ALA A 16 -0.53 -7.37 1.45
C ALA A 16 0.04 -7.67 0.06
N VAL A 17 0.32 -6.62 -0.72
CA VAL A 17 0.91 -6.68 -2.05
C VAL A 17 2.17 -5.84 -2.06
N SER A 18 3.27 -6.41 -2.54
CA SER A 18 4.51 -5.68 -2.78
C SER A 18 5.24 -6.35 -3.94
N ALA A 19 5.91 -5.57 -4.76
CA ALA A 19 6.83 -6.08 -5.77
C ALA A 19 8.22 -6.40 -5.19
N LEU A 20 8.51 -5.96 -3.96
CA LEU A 20 9.69 -6.38 -3.21
C LEU A 20 9.40 -7.68 -2.45
N PRO A 21 10.38 -8.59 -2.31
CA PRO A 21 10.23 -9.76 -1.46
C PRO A 21 10.14 -9.34 0.03
N VAL A 22 9.42 -10.13 0.84
CA VAL A 22 9.16 -9.85 2.28
C VAL A 22 10.43 -9.60 3.11
N TRP A 23 11.54 -10.23 2.74
CA TRP A 23 12.82 -10.10 3.43
C TRP A 23 13.62 -8.85 3.03
N HIS A 24 13.20 -8.12 2.00
CA HIS A 24 13.87 -6.90 1.56
C HIS A 24 13.73 -5.81 2.62
N LEU A 25 14.82 -5.07 2.91
CA LEU A 25 14.84 -4.04 3.96
C LEU A 25 13.74 -2.98 3.75
N ASP A 26 13.54 -2.57 2.50
CA ASP A 26 12.50 -1.60 2.14
C ASP A 26 11.07 -2.18 2.00
N TYR A 27 10.86 -3.50 2.18
CA TYR A 27 9.56 -4.14 1.96
C TYR A 27 8.40 -3.39 2.63
N ALA A 28 8.58 -3.04 3.91
CA ALA A 28 7.55 -2.36 4.70
C ALA A 28 7.18 -0.97 4.16
N ALA A 29 8.09 -0.29 3.46
CA ALA A 29 7.84 1.03 2.89
C ALA A 29 7.05 0.95 1.57
N TYR A 30 7.14 -0.15 0.83
CA TYR A 30 6.49 -0.33 -0.47
C TYR A 30 5.25 -1.23 -0.42
N VAL A 31 4.96 -1.83 0.74
CA VAL A 31 3.80 -2.72 0.89
C VAL A 31 2.47 -1.95 0.79
N ILE A 32 1.61 -2.43 -0.09
CA ILE A 32 0.22 -2.01 -0.23
C ILE A 32 -0.67 -2.99 0.52
N ARG A 33 -1.61 -2.48 1.31
CA ARG A 33 -2.56 -3.26 2.08
C ARG A 33 -3.91 -3.21 1.38
N VAL A 34 -4.49 -4.39 1.17
CA VAL A 34 -5.84 -4.50 0.62
C VAL A 34 -6.76 -4.96 1.74
N MET A 35 -7.70 -4.09 2.09
CA MET A 35 -8.54 -4.23 3.28
C MET A 35 -10.00 -4.30 2.87
N VAL A 36 -10.77 -5.12 3.59
CA VAL A 36 -12.22 -5.16 3.43
C VAL A 36 -12.87 -4.04 4.22
N ARG A 37 -13.92 -3.47 3.67
CA ARG A 37 -14.85 -2.55 4.31
C ARG A 37 -16.23 -3.19 4.40
N PRO A 38 -17.15 -2.64 5.21
CA PRO A 38 -18.53 -3.11 5.25
C PRO A 38 -19.16 -3.25 3.86
N LEU A 39 -20.16 -4.13 3.74
CA LEU A 39 -20.86 -4.42 2.48
C LEU A 39 -19.99 -5.08 1.39
N GLY A 40 -18.89 -5.74 1.78
CA GLY A 40 -18.04 -6.49 0.84
C GLY A 40 -17.22 -5.62 -0.10
N ARG A 41 -17.08 -4.32 0.22
CA ARG A 41 -16.26 -3.37 -0.53
C ARG A 41 -14.81 -3.41 -0.07
N TRP A 42 -13.91 -2.89 -0.90
CA TRP A 42 -12.48 -3.00 -0.69
C TRP A 42 -11.80 -1.65 -0.82
N VAL A 43 -10.75 -1.45 -0.03
CA VAL A 43 -9.86 -0.28 -0.13
C VAL A 43 -8.43 -0.75 -0.34
N ILE A 44 -7.66 0.07 -1.06
CA ILE A 44 -6.24 -0.13 -1.29
C ILE A 44 -5.52 0.98 -0.53
N PHE A 45 -4.65 0.61 0.39
CA PHE A 45 -4.02 1.54 1.33
C PHE A 45 -2.51 1.38 1.33
N HIS A 46 -1.80 2.51 1.25
CA HIS A 46 -0.35 2.56 1.40
C HIS A 46 -0.01 3.39 2.64
N ALA A 47 0.71 2.80 3.59
CA ALA A 47 1.05 3.45 4.86
C ALA A 47 2.20 4.46 4.75
N GLY A 48 2.98 4.42 3.66
CA GLY A 48 4.20 5.20 3.51
C GLY A 48 5.40 4.67 4.31
N PRO A 49 6.59 5.27 4.13
CA PRO A 49 7.88 4.76 4.61
C PRO A 49 8.09 4.70 6.14
N GLN A 50 7.20 5.27 6.96
CA GLN A 50 7.45 5.39 8.40
C GLN A 50 6.30 4.91 9.29
N GLY A 51 5.28 4.24 8.74
CA GLY A 51 4.12 3.77 9.51
C GLY A 51 3.35 4.87 10.25
N GLY A 52 3.68 6.15 10.04
CA GLY A 52 3.12 7.29 10.76
C GLY A 52 1.90 7.85 10.04
N HIS A 53 0.73 7.76 10.67
CA HIS A 53 -0.50 8.57 10.59
C HIS A 53 -0.92 9.33 9.31
N GLY A 54 -0.34 9.04 8.14
CA GLY A 54 -0.53 9.79 6.89
C GLY A 54 -0.63 8.89 5.67
N GLY A 55 -1.03 7.63 5.87
CA GLY A 55 -1.26 6.70 4.78
C GLY A 55 -2.34 7.21 3.83
N ARG A 56 -2.29 6.71 2.59
CA ARG A 56 -3.15 7.16 1.50
C ARG A 56 -3.89 5.99 0.91
N TYR A 57 -5.10 6.25 0.45
CA TYR A 57 -5.92 5.33 -0.29
C TYR A 57 -5.79 5.59 -1.78
N LEU A 58 -5.79 4.51 -2.57
CA LEU A 58 -5.87 4.63 -4.01
C LEU A 58 -7.28 5.05 -4.40
N THR A 59 -7.40 6.03 -5.29
CA THR A 59 -8.66 6.48 -5.87
C THR A 59 -8.93 5.79 -7.21
N ALA A 60 -10.17 5.87 -7.73
CA ALA A 60 -10.51 5.32 -9.05
C ALA A 60 -9.73 5.93 -10.23
N ASN A 61 -9.17 7.14 -10.08
CA ASN A 61 -8.32 7.75 -11.11
C ASN A 61 -6.82 7.40 -10.95
N GLY A 62 -6.48 6.44 -10.09
CA GLY A 62 -5.11 5.97 -9.90
C GLY A 62 -4.22 6.93 -9.10
N THR A 63 -4.81 7.85 -8.33
CA THR A 63 -4.07 8.78 -7.47
C THR A 63 -4.15 8.37 -6.00
N TRP A 64 -3.20 8.85 -5.19
CA TRP A 64 -3.15 8.56 -3.76
C TRP A 64 -3.74 9.73 -2.96
N SER A 65 -4.87 9.49 -2.30
CA SER A 65 -5.62 10.48 -1.51
C SER A 65 -5.72 10.10 -0.03
N ARG A 66 -6.12 11.04 0.82
CA ARG A 66 -6.52 10.73 2.22
C ARG A 66 -7.92 10.15 2.32
N ASP A 67 -8.74 10.36 1.30
CA ASP A 67 -10.11 9.88 1.27
C ASP A 67 -10.18 8.43 0.81
N GLU A 68 -10.96 7.62 1.50
CA GLU A 68 -11.18 6.23 1.09
C GLU A 68 -11.94 6.18 -0.24
N HIS A 69 -11.48 5.30 -1.13
CA HIS A 69 -12.23 4.91 -2.31
C HIS A 69 -12.57 3.43 -2.24
N LEU A 70 -13.83 3.11 -2.50
CA LEU A 70 -14.36 1.76 -2.37
C LEU A 70 -14.39 1.08 -3.74
N PHE A 71 -13.79 -0.09 -3.82
CA PHE A 71 -13.71 -0.90 -5.04
C PHE A 71 -14.48 -2.21 -4.91
N GLY A 72 -14.71 -2.87 -6.04
CA GLY A 72 -15.01 -4.31 -6.07
C GLY A 72 -13.76 -5.16 -5.79
N LEU A 73 -13.92 -6.46 -5.48
CA LEU A 73 -12.77 -7.33 -5.18
C LEU A 73 -11.79 -7.46 -6.35
N GLU A 74 -12.28 -7.86 -7.53
CA GLU A 74 -11.42 -8.09 -8.69
C GLU A 74 -10.72 -6.80 -9.14
N GLU A 75 -11.45 -5.69 -9.10
CA GLU A 75 -10.91 -4.35 -9.36
C GLU A 75 -9.82 -3.99 -8.34
N ALA A 76 -10.09 -4.17 -7.04
CA ALA A 76 -9.12 -3.87 -5.99
C ALA A 76 -7.84 -4.70 -6.14
N ARG A 77 -7.97 -5.97 -6.55
CA ARG A 77 -6.85 -6.88 -6.76
C ARG A 77 -5.98 -6.44 -7.93
N ALA A 78 -6.59 -6.10 -9.06
CA ALA A 78 -5.86 -5.63 -10.24
C ALA A 78 -5.14 -4.31 -9.94
N LEU A 79 -5.86 -3.33 -9.39
CA LEU A 79 -5.30 -2.02 -9.05
C LEU A 79 -4.20 -2.09 -7.99
N ALA A 80 -4.31 -2.99 -7.00
CA ALA A 80 -3.26 -3.14 -5.98
C ALA A 80 -1.95 -3.69 -6.56
N MET A 81 -2.02 -4.59 -7.55
CA MET A 81 -0.83 -5.10 -8.25
C MET A 81 -0.17 -4.02 -9.09
N ASP A 82 -0.94 -3.27 -9.87
CA ASP A 82 -0.42 -2.16 -10.69
C ASP A 82 0.17 -1.05 -9.80
N ALA A 83 -0.51 -0.74 -8.70
CA ALA A 83 -0.03 0.23 -7.73
C ALA A 83 1.28 -0.23 -7.05
N ALA A 84 1.44 -1.52 -6.77
CA ALA A 84 2.66 -2.03 -6.13
C ALA A 84 3.91 -1.90 -7.02
N LEU A 85 3.72 -1.86 -8.34
CA LEU A 85 4.80 -1.64 -9.31
C LEU A 85 5.17 -0.15 -9.45
N THR A 86 4.24 0.76 -9.19
CA THR A 86 4.37 2.19 -9.46
C THR A 86 4.51 3.06 -8.21
N VAL A 87 4.26 2.50 -7.02
CA VAL A 87 4.39 3.23 -5.76
C VAL A 87 5.82 3.73 -5.57
N SER A 88 5.91 5.02 -5.23
CA SER A 88 7.17 5.74 -5.03
C SER A 88 7.33 6.17 -3.58
N VAL A 89 8.48 5.89 -3.01
CA VAL A 89 8.87 6.24 -1.65
C VAL A 89 10.11 7.13 -1.71
N HIS A 90 10.01 8.35 -1.17
CA HIS A 90 11.07 9.36 -1.26
C HIS A 90 11.59 9.58 -2.70
N GLY A 91 10.68 9.54 -3.68
CA GLY A 91 11.01 9.73 -5.09
C GLY A 91 11.61 8.50 -5.78
N ARG A 92 11.74 7.36 -5.10
CA ARG A 92 12.20 6.09 -5.69
C ARG A 92 11.07 5.09 -5.81
N THR A 93 10.97 4.45 -6.96
CA THR A 93 10.03 3.36 -7.27
C THR A 93 10.60 2.01 -6.86
N VAL A 94 9.75 0.98 -6.77
CA VAL A 94 10.21 -0.40 -6.56
C VAL A 94 11.22 -0.83 -7.63
N ALA A 95 10.99 -0.45 -8.89
CA ALA A 95 11.88 -0.79 -9.99
C ALA A 95 13.30 -0.23 -9.79
N GLU A 96 13.41 1.01 -9.29
CA GLU A 96 14.70 1.65 -8.99
C GLU A 96 15.41 0.98 -7.80
N VAL A 97 14.65 0.57 -6.78
CA VAL A 97 15.20 -0.18 -5.63
C VAL A 97 15.75 -1.54 -6.10
N ILE A 98 14.98 -2.29 -6.88
CA ILE A 98 15.42 -3.59 -7.43
C ILE A 98 16.65 -3.42 -8.33
N ALA A 99 16.71 -2.34 -9.12
CA ALA A 99 17.86 -2.06 -9.97
C ALA A 99 19.13 -1.76 -9.16
N ALA A 100 19.01 -1.05 -8.03
CA ALA A 100 20.14 -0.74 -7.15
C ALA A 100 20.67 -1.98 -6.39
N ASP A 101 19.80 -2.94 -6.10
CA ASP A 101 20.15 -4.19 -5.41
C ASP A 101 20.83 -5.22 -6.32
N LYS A 102 20.77 -5.05 -7.65
CA LYS A 102 21.51 -5.92 -8.56
C LYS A 102 23.01 -5.69 -8.38
N PRO A 103 23.81 -6.75 -8.11
CA PRO A 103 25.25 -6.58 -8.07
C PRO A 103 25.72 -6.03 -9.41
N ALA A 104 26.55 -4.98 -9.36
CA ALA A 104 27.22 -4.48 -10.56
C ALA A 104 27.92 -5.67 -11.20
N VAL A 105 27.51 -6.05 -12.42
CA VAL A 105 28.22 -7.04 -13.20
C VAL A 105 29.55 -6.39 -13.54
N VAL A 106 30.57 -6.65 -12.72
CA VAL A 106 31.95 -6.28 -13.00
C VAL A 106 32.35 -7.10 -14.22
N ARG A 107 32.47 -6.42 -15.37
CA ARG A 107 33.04 -6.97 -16.60
C ARG A 107 34.55 -6.92 -16.54
#